data_AF-A0A699WKJ6-F1
#
_entry.id   AF-A0A699WKJ6-F1
#
_cell.length_a   1.000
_cell.length_b   1.000
_cell.length_c   1.000
_cell.angle_alpha   90.00
_cell.angle_beta   90.00
_cell.angle_gamma   90.00
#
_symmetry.space_group_name_H-M   'P 1'
#
loop_
_entity.id
_entity.type
_entity.pdbx_description
1 polymer ?
#
loop_
_entity_poly.entity_id
_entity_poly.type
_entity_poly.pdbx_seq_one_letter_code
_entity_poly.pdbx_strand_id
1 'polypeptide(L)'
;LVGWSTLWMALGLVIIAAVDVPVQLWEAHKKLLMTKQEVRDEHKDSEGRPEVKQRIRQLQREMSQRRMMSAIPEADVVITNPTHYAVALKYDQDKGGAPVLLAKGSDFMALKIREIAAQHQILLLESPAL
;
A
#
# COMPACT_ATOMS: atom_id res chain seq x y z
N LEU A 1 13.43 -69.21 26.01
CA LEU A 1 13.81 -69.23 24.57
C LEU A 1 13.14 -68.11 23.78
N VAL A 2 11.80 -68.04 23.73
CA VAL A 2 11.06 -67.02 22.95
C VAL A 2 11.37 -65.57 23.36
N GLY A 3 11.51 -65.28 24.66
CA GLY A 3 11.82 -63.92 25.14
C GLY A 3 13.23 -63.42 24.78
N TRP A 4 14.19 -64.34 24.63
CA TRP A 4 15.55 -63.97 24.20
C TRP A 4 15.58 -63.65 22.70
N SER A 5 14.87 -64.42 21.87
CA SER A 5 14.79 -64.15 20.44
C SER A 5 14.11 -62.82 20.13
N THR A 6 13.06 -62.44 20.87
CA THR A 6 12.40 -61.14 20.70
C THR A 6 13.30 -59.98 21.10
N LEU A 7 14.13 -60.17 22.12
CA LEU A 7 15.07 -59.14 22.59
C LEU A 7 16.19 -58.91 21.58
N TRP A 8 16.72 -59.97 20.97
CA TRP A 8 17.70 -59.87 19.88
C TRP A 8 17.14 -59.19 18.62
N MET A 9 15.89 -59.49 18.25
CA MET A 9 15.22 -58.81 17.13
C MET A 9 14.98 -57.32 17.41
N ALA A 10 14.51 -56.98 18.62
CA ALA A 10 14.31 -55.60 19.04
C ALA A 10 15.63 -54.81 19.06
N LEU A 11 16.72 -55.43 19.53
CA LEU A 11 18.05 -54.82 19.53
C LEU A 11 18.53 -54.51 18.11
N GLY A 12 18.31 -55.41 17.15
CA GLY A 12 18.64 -55.18 15.74
C GLY A 12 17.90 -53.97 15.16
N LEU A 13 16.62 -53.82 15.46
CA LEU A 13 15.82 -52.66 15.03
C LEU A 13 16.30 -51.35 15.68
N VAL A 14 16.69 -51.38 16.96
CA VAL A 14 17.24 -50.21 17.65
C VAL A 14 18.56 -49.75 17.01
N ILE A 15 19.42 -50.68 16.59
CA ILE A 15 20.67 -50.36 15.91
C ILE A 15 20.40 -49.68 14.55
N ILE A 16 19.43 -50.18 13.78
CA ILE A 16 19.04 -49.56 12.50
C ILE A 16 18.49 -48.15 12.74
N ALA A 17 17.57 -48.00 13.70
CA ALA A 17 17.00 -46.70 14.06
C ALA A 17 18.05 -45.68 14.54
N ALA A 18 19.09 -46.15 15.24
CA ALA A 18 20.18 -45.30 15.70
C ALA A 18 20.99 -44.67 14.55
N VAL A 19 20.98 -45.28 13.36
CA VAL A 19 21.65 -44.75 12.16
C VAL A 19 20.68 -43.94 11.29
N ASP A 20 19.44 -44.40 11.12
CA ASP A 20 18.45 -43.74 10.26
C ASP A 20 18.03 -42.37 10.82
N VAL A 21 17.83 -42.24 12.13
CA VAL A 21 17.32 -41.00 12.75
C VAL A 21 18.28 -39.81 12.54
N PRO A 22 19.59 -39.92 12.79
CA PRO A 22 20.53 -38.83 12.51
C PRO A 22 20.56 -38.39 11.03
N VAL A 23 20.54 -39.35 10.11
CA VAL A 23 20.56 -39.07 8.66
C VAL A 23 19.29 -38.33 8.25
N GLN A 24 18.14 -38.79 8.72
CA GLN A 24 16.85 -38.19 8.41
C GLN A 24 16.71 -36.77 8.97
N LEU A 25 17.23 -36.52 10.17
CA LEU A 25 17.30 -35.17 10.75
C LEU A 25 18.22 -34.24 9.94
N TRP A 26 19.38 -34.73 9.48
CA TRP A 26 20.30 -33.93 8.68
C TRP A 26 19.71 -33.59 7.30
N GLU A 27 19.09 -34.56 6.64
CA GLU A 27 18.41 -34.34 5.36
C GLU A 27 17.22 -33.39 5.49
N ALA A 28 16.41 -33.53 6.55
CA ALA A 28 15.30 -32.63 6.81
C ALA A 28 15.80 -31.20 7.04
N HIS A 29 16.84 -31.03 7.86
CA HIS A 29 17.45 -29.72 8.09
C HIS A 29 18.00 -29.14 6.79
N LYS A 30 18.64 -29.95 5.95
CA LYS A 30 19.19 -29.52 4.66
C LYS A 30 18.10 -29.13 3.65
N LYS A 31 16.95 -29.80 3.65
CA LYS A 31 15.78 -29.46 2.81
C LYS A 31 15.10 -28.16 3.25
N LEU A 32 15.21 -27.78 4.52
CA LEU A 32 14.69 -26.52 5.05
C LEU A 32 15.63 -25.33 4.78
N LEU A 33 16.86 -25.57 4.33
CA LEU A 33 17.77 -24.51 3.93
C LEU A 33 17.40 -24.01 2.53
N MET A 34 17.18 -22.72 2.42
CA MET A 34 17.04 -22.07 1.13
C MET A 34 18.39 -21.92 0.45
N THR A 35 18.41 -22.08 -0.87
CA THR A 35 19.56 -21.76 -1.69
C THR A 35 19.74 -20.25 -1.81
N LYS A 36 20.96 -19.78 -2.09
CA LYS A 36 21.21 -18.36 -2.37
C LYS A 36 20.38 -17.82 -3.56
N GLN A 37 19.98 -18.70 -4.47
CA GLN A 37 19.11 -18.36 -5.60
C GLN A 37 17.66 -18.18 -5.14
N GLU A 38 17.11 -19.11 -4.36
CA GLU A 38 15.76 -19.02 -3.78
C GLU A 38 15.60 -17.77 -2.90
N VAL A 39 16.57 -17.47 -2.03
CA VAL A 39 16.54 -16.24 -1.21
C VAL A 39 16.53 -14.99 -2.10
N ARG A 40 17.32 -14.98 -3.18
CA ARG A 40 17.38 -13.85 -4.11
C ARG A 40 16.08 -13.68 -4.89
N ASP A 41 15.44 -14.77 -5.26
CA ASP A 41 14.18 -14.73 -6.01
C ASP A 41 13.00 -14.39 -5.08
N GLU A 42 12.96 -14.91 -3.85
CA GLU A 42 12.02 -14.47 -2.80
C GLU A 42 12.16 -12.98 -2.50
N HIS A 43 13.37 -12.43 -2.44
CA HIS A 43 13.56 -10.99 -2.26
C HIS A 43 13.00 -10.17 -3.42
N LYS A 44 13.17 -10.61 -4.67
CA LYS A 44 12.60 -9.93 -5.84
C LYS A 44 11.07 -9.98 -5.83
N ASP A 45 10.51 -11.12 -5.43
CA ASP A 45 9.05 -11.33 -5.37
C ASP A 45 8.43 -10.57 -4.19
N SER A 46 9.12 -10.52 -3.05
CA SER A 46 8.66 -9.81 -1.82
C SER A 46 8.72 -8.29 -1.95
N GLU A 47 9.75 -7.75 -2.60
CA GLU A 47 9.85 -6.30 -2.83
C GLU A 47 8.89 -5.81 -3.93
N GLY A 48 8.41 -6.74 -4.75
CA GLY A 48 7.54 -6.48 -5.88
C GLY A 48 8.24 -5.71 -7.00
N ARG A 49 7.84 -5.94 -8.25
CA ARG A 49 8.40 -5.20 -9.39
C ARG A 49 8.28 -3.68 -9.16
N PRO A 50 9.36 -2.90 -9.26
CA PRO A 50 9.32 -1.45 -9.01
C PRO A 50 8.33 -0.75 -9.95
N GLU A 51 8.17 -1.25 -11.17
CA GLU A 51 7.17 -0.81 -12.15
C GLU A 51 5.74 -0.94 -11.61
N VAL A 52 5.41 -2.07 -10.97
CA VAL A 52 4.09 -2.32 -10.39
C VAL A 52 3.85 -1.38 -9.20
N LYS A 53 4.86 -1.20 -8.34
CA LYS A 53 4.78 -0.26 -7.22
C LYS A 53 4.59 1.19 -7.68
N GLN A 54 5.30 1.60 -8.73
CA GLN A 54 5.13 2.92 -9.33
C GLN A 54 3.74 3.07 -9.95
N ARG A 55 3.25 2.04 -10.66
CA ARG A 55 1.91 2.04 -11.25
C ARG A 55 0.81 2.15 -10.20
N ILE A 56 0.92 1.40 -9.10
CA ILE A 56 -0.02 1.50 -7.97
C ILE A 56 -0.02 2.91 -7.39
N ARG A 57 1.16 3.52 -7.17
CA ARG A 57 1.25 4.91 -6.68
C ARG A 57 0.64 5.93 -7.66
N GLN A 58 0.84 5.74 -8.96
CA GLN A 58 0.19 6.58 -9.98
C GLN A 58 -1.32 6.47 -9.90
N LEU A 59 -1.86 5.24 -9.88
CA LEU A 59 -3.30 5.00 -9.77
C LEU A 59 -3.89 5.57 -8.47
N GLN A 60 -3.19 5.43 -7.35
CA GLN A 60 -3.59 6.03 -6.08
C GLN A 60 -3.69 7.56 -6.17
N ARG A 61 -2.73 8.21 -6.83
CA ARG A 61 -2.74 9.66 -7.08
C ARG A 61 -3.87 10.08 -8.00
N GLU A 62 -4.12 9.33 -9.08
CA GLU A 62 -5.24 9.61 -9.99
C GLU A 62 -6.59 9.50 -9.26
N MET A 63 -6.75 8.45 -8.43
CA MET A 63 -7.95 8.24 -7.64
C MET A 63 -8.16 9.34 -6.59
N SER A 64 -7.10 9.78 -5.91
CA SER A 64 -7.21 10.88 -4.94
C SER A 64 -7.55 12.20 -5.63
N GLN A 65 -6.96 12.49 -6.79
CA GLN A 65 -7.30 13.68 -7.58
C GLN A 65 -8.75 13.65 -8.06
N ARG A 66 -9.25 12.50 -8.53
CA ARG A 66 -10.67 12.35 -8.93
C ARG A 66 -11.62 12.62 -7.75
N ARG A 67 -11.33 12.06 -6.57
CA ARG A 67 -12.12 12.29 -5.35
C ARG A 67 -12.09 13.76 -4.91
N MET A 68 -10.93 14.40 -4.99
CA MET A 68 -10.78 15.82 -4.71
C MET A 68 -11.64 16.66 -5.68
N MET A 69 -11.59 16.36 -6.98
CA MET A 69 -12.38 17.08 -7.98
C MET A 69 -13.89 16.90 -7.80
N SER A 70 -14.35 15.70 -7.41
CA SER A 70 -15.77 15.46 -7.13
C SER A 70 -16.29 16.16 -5.86
N ALA A 71 -15.40 16.61 -4.98
CA ALA A 71 -15.79 17.37 -3.78
C ALA A 71 -15.96 18.87 -4.05
N ILE A 72 -15.42 19.39 -5.16
CA ILE A 72 -15.49 20.83 -5.50
C ILE A 72 -16.92 21.36 -5.59
N PRO A 73 -17.91 20.64 -6.17
CA PRO A 73 -19.30 21.09 -6.22
C PRO A 73 -19.93 21.38 -4.86
N GLU A 74 -19.39 20.83 -3.77
CA GLU A 74 -19.86 21.10 -2.41
C GLU A 74 -19.19 22.30 -1.74
N ALA A 75 -18.26 22.98 -2.43
CA ALA A 75 -17.57 24.14 -1.89
C ALA A 75 -18.49 25.37 -1.94
N ASP A 76 -18.42 26.19 -0.88
CA ASP A 76 -19.15 27.45 -0.83
C ASP A 76 -18.34 28.57 -1.52
N VAL A 77 -17.02 28.50 -1.42
CA VAL A 77 -16.12 29.50 -1.98
C VAL A 77 -14.83 28.88 -2.50
N VAL A 78 -14.34 29.40 -3.63
CA VAL A 78 -13.05 29.05 -4.21
C VAL A 78 -12.17 30.28 -4.22
N ILE A 79 -11.06 30.23 -3.52
CA ILE A 79 -10.07 31.31 -3.49
C ILE A 79 -8.96 30.98 -4.49
N THR A 80 -8.67 31.90 -5.39
CA THR A 80 -7.66 31.73 -6.44
C THR A 80 -6.60 32.80 -6.35
N ASN A 81 -5.33 32.41 -6.49
CA ASN A 81 -4.28 33.32 -6.90
C ASN A 81 -4.29 33.32 -8.45
N PRO A 82 -4.44 34.47 -9.12
CA PRO A 82 -4.53 34.56 -10.57
C PRO A 82 -3.40 33.86 -11.32
N THR A 83 -2.24 33.70 -10.69
CA THR A 83 -1.03 33.19 -11.33
C THR A 83 -0.91 31.67 -11.27
N HIS A 84 -1.18 31.03 -10.12
CA HIS A 84 -0.81 29.61 -9.96
C HIS A 84 -1.68 28.74 -9.03
N TYR A 85 -2.59 29.27 -8.21
CA TYR A 85 -3.21 28.47 -7.14
C TYR A 85 -4.73 28.61 -7.08
N ALA A 86 -5.41 27.51 -6.72
CA ALA A 86 -6.82 27.52 -6.36
C ALA A 86 -7.08 26.64 -5.14
N VAL A 87 -7.95 27.12 -4.25
CA VAL A 87 -8.29 26.53 -2.96
C VAL A 87 -9.81 26.57 -2.79
N ALA A 88 -10.46 25.43 -2.69
CA ALA A 88 -11.91 25.31 -2.49
C ALA A 88 -12.23 25.03 -1.02
N LEU A 89 -13.06 25.88 -0.42
CA LEU A 89 -13.42 25.85 0.99
C LEU A 89 -14.93 25.64 1.15
N LYS A 90 -15.30 24.90 2.19
CA LYS A 90 -16.67 24.72 2.65
C LYS A 90 -16.79 25.20 4.09
N TYR A 91 -17.78 26.02 4.36
CA TYR A 91 -18.05 26.58 5.67
C TYR A 91 -19.39 26.07 6.19
N ASP A 92 -19.32 25.30 7.28
CA ASP A 92 -20.50 24.72 7.92
C ASP A 92 -20.81 25.55 9.18
N GLN A 93 -21.89 26.33 9.14
CA GLN A 93 -22.29 27.22 10.25
C GLN A 93 -22.68 26.43 11.50
N ASP A 94 -23.26 25.24 11.33
CA ASP A 94 -23.80 24.44 12.42
C ASP A 94 -22.71 23.75 13.23
N LYS A 95 -21.59 23.42 12.58
CA LYS A 95 -20.46 22.74 13.24
C LYS A 95 -19.60 23.66 14.08
N GLY A 96 -19.68 24.97 13.89
CA GLY A 96 -18.89 25.98 14.60
C GLY A 96 -17.38 25.76 14.44
N GLY A 97 -16.71 26.53 13.57
CA GLY A 97 -15.25 26.37 13.40
C GLY A 97 -14.68 27.08 12.18
N ALA A 98 -13.43 26.77 11.85
CA ALA A 98 -12.78 27.23 10.63
C ALA A 98 -13.35 26.50 9.39
N PRO A 99 -13.33 27.12 8.20
CA PRO A 99 -13.76 26.46 6.96
C PRO A 99 -12.90 25.22 6.66
N VAL A 100 -13.54 24.19 6.11
CA VAL A 100 -12.91 22.94 5.72
C VAL A 100 -12.37 23.06 4.30
N LEU A 101 -11.13 22.64 4.10
CA LEU A 101 -10.51 22.56 2.79
C LEU A 101 -10.99 21.31 2.04
N LEU A 102 -11.70 21.50 0.93
CA LEU A 102 -12.18 20.40 0.08
C LEU A 102 -11.21 20.06 -1.05
N ALA A 103 -10.64 21.07 -1.70
CA ALA A 103 -9.70 20.89 -2.80
C ALA A 103 -8.63 21.97 -2.80
N LYS A 104 -7.42 21.60 -3.23
CA LYS A 104 -6.37 22.55 -3.57
C LYS A 104 -5.57 22.08 -4.77
N GLY A 105 -5.12 23.01 -5.59
CA GLY A 105 -4.32 22.68 -6.77
C GLY A 105 -3.46 23.85 -7.21
N SER A 106 -2.37 23.52 -7.88
CA SER A 106 -1.55 24.50 -8.60
C SER A 106 -1.71 24.33 -10.12
N ASP A 107 -1.39 25.37 -10.87
CA ASP A 107 -1.27 25.39 -12.34
C ASP A 107 -2.48 24.74 -13.03
N PHE A 108 -2.27 23.61 -13.70
CA PHE A 108 -3.33 22.88 -14.40
C PHE A 108 -4.46 22.42 -13.47
N MET A 109 -4.15 22.02 -12.24
CA MET A 109 -5.20 21.68 -11.26
C MET A 109 -5.97 22.92 -10.82
N ALA A 110 -5.30 24.06 -10.67
CA ALA A 110 -5.98 25.32 -10.35
C ALA A 110 -6.95 25.73 -11.45
N LEU A 111 -6.56 25.59 -12.72
CA LEU A 111 -7.43 25.84 -13.87
C LEU A 111 -8.66 24.92 -13.87
N LYS A 112 -8.48 23.62 -13.63
CA LYS A 112 -9.62 22.69 -13.52
C LYS A 112 -10.55 23.00 -12.35
N ILE A 113 -10.00 23.39 -11.19
CA ILE A 113 -10.81 23.78 -10.03
C ILE A 113 -11.67 25.00 -10.39
N ARG A 114 -11.09 25.99 -11.07
CA ARG A 114 -11.81 27.19 -11.55
C ARG A 114 -12.90 26.84 -12.55
N GLU A 115 -12.61 25.94 -13.49
CA GLU A 115 -13.58 25.49 -14.50
C GLU A 115 -14.78 24.81 -13.85
N ILE A 116 -14.55 23.86 -12.93
CA ILE A 116 -15.62 23.17 -12.20
C ILE A 116 -16.41 24.14 -11.33
N ALA A 117 -15.72 25.06 -10.65
CA ALA A 117 -16.37 26.09 -9.83
C ALA A 117 -17.27 27.01 -10.68
N ALA A 118 -16.81 27.43 -11.85
CA ALA A 118 -17.59 28.23 -12.79
C ALA A 118 -18.81 27.45 -13.33
N GLN A 119 -18.66 26.16 -13.63
CA GLN A 119 -19.75 25.29 -14.07
C GLN A 119 -20.85 25.12 -13.01
N HIS A 120 -20.47 25.08 -11.73
CA HIS A 120 -21.40 24.92 -10.60
C HIS A 120 -21.81 26.25 -9.96
N GLN A 121 -21.45 27.39 -10.58
CA GLN A 121 -21.77 28.75 -10.11
C GLN A 121 -21.29 29.03 -8.67
N ILE A 122 -20.15 28.45 -8.28
CA ILE A 122 -19.52 28.66 -6.97
C ILE A 122 -18.80 30.03 -6.96
N LEU A 123 -18.83 30.73 -5.83
CA LEU A 123 -18.17 32.02 -5.66
C LEU A 123 -16.65 31.89 -5.84
N LEU A 124 -16.10 32.64 -6.79
CA LEU A 124 -14.67 32.76 -7.03
C LEU A 124 -14.14 34.05 -6.41
N LEU A 125 -13.18 33.94 -5.49
CA LEU A 125 -12.51 35.08 -4.87
C LEU A 125 -11.05 35.13 -5.33
N GLU A 126 -10.66 36.22 -5.97
CA GLU A 126 -9.27 36.44 -6.35
C GLU A 126 -8.51 37.09 -5.18
N SER A 127 -7.49 36.40 -4.69
CA SER A 127 -6.59 36.93 -3.66
C SER A 127 -5.14 36.87 -4.16
N PRO A 128 -4.51 38.01 -4.47
CA PRO A 128 -3.14 38.05 -4.95
C PRO A 128 -2.08 37.77 -3.86
N ALA A 129 -2.47 37.70 -2.59
CA ALA A 129 -1.56 37.51 -1.45
C ALA A 129 -1.36 36.04 -1.01
N LEU A 130 -1.93 35.07 -1.73
CA LEU A 130 -1.86 33.63 -1.41
C LEU A 130 -0.67 32.91 -2.04
#